data_AF-A0A8T4FMB5-F1
#
_entry.id   AF-A0A8T4FMB5-F1
#
_cell.length_a   1.000
_cell.length_b   1.000
_cell.length_c   1.000
_cell.angle_alpha   90.00
_cell.angle_beta   90.00
_cell.angle_gamma   90.00
#
_symmetry.space_group_name_H-M   'P 1'
#
loop_
_entity.id
_entity.type
_entity.pdbx_description
1 polymer ?
#
loop_
_entity_poly.entity_id
_entity_poly.type
_entity_poly.pdbx_seq_one_letter_code
_entity_poly.pdbx_strand_id
1 'polypeptide(L)'
;NEYIDRSIIMFGYLLQGDMDLTYKYLQWHDKIVSTVETAASKLTESQKGALVMSRQSPFYTTTGQYSLTGKGNTNMIHADWAGCYVIADHEPLLPKNYNSLPVETILTILKNAYDAGHSTVYWIDNEHDGLRGQYDLDKTVATWEETLTEAVPEMHYLGMAREAGNSPLYVLEMVFYMNVMHPGLISLDFEDEFDYWVENFTLETSKYTANMDIDNFFKDFGTA
;
A
#
# COMPACT_ATOMS: atom_id res chain seq x y z
N ASN A 1 -14.03 -5.70 6.47
CA ASN A 1 -12.71 -6.18 6.94
C ASN A 1 -12.42 -5.83 8.40
N GLU A 2 -13.43 -5.41 9.19
CA GLU A 2 -13.34 -4.97 10.60
C GLU A 2 -12.86 -6.05 11.61
N TYR A 3 -12.47 -7.24 11.13
CA TYR A 3 -12.18 -8.41 11.97
C TYR A 3 -10.72 -8.85 11.99
N ILE A 4 -9.85 -8.37 11.08
CA ILE A 4 -8.44 -8.80 11.07
C ILE A 4 -7.76 -8.39 12.39
N ASP A 5 -7.96 -7.14 12.82
CA ASP A 5 -7.25 -6.60 13.98
C ASP A 5 -7.85 -7.07 15.29
N ARG A 6 -9.17 -7.22 15.36
CA ARG A 6 -9.82 -7.73 16.56
C ARG A 6 -9.61 -9.24 16.74
N SER A 7 -9.27 -9.96 15.67
CA SER A 7 -8.85 -11.37 15.77
C SER A 7 -7.56 -11.54 16.57
N ILE A 8 -6.72 -10.50 16.70
CA ILE A 8 -5.50 -10.58 17.53
C ILE A 8 -5.81 -10.80 19.02
N ILE A 9 -6.95 -10.31 19.52
CA ILE A 9 -7.41 -10.57 20.89
C ILE A 9 -7.72 -12.06 21.06
N MET A 10 -8.45 -12.61 20.10
CA MET A 10 -8.80 -14.02 20.09
C MET A 10 -7.54 -14.89 20.02
N PHE A 11 -6.58 -14.55 19.15
CA PHE A 11 -5.31 -15.27 19.06
C PHE A 11 -4.48 -15.13 20.33
N GLY A 12 -4.33 -13.93 20.90
CA GLY A 12 -3.66 -13.70 22.17
C GLY A 12 -4.25 -14.56 23.29
N TYR A 13 -5.58 -14.60 23.39
CA TYR A 13 -6.26 -15.43 24.38
C TYR A 13 -6.08 -16.94 24.13
N LEU A 14 -6.35 -17.41 22.91
CA LEU A 14 -6.30 -18.84 22.55
C LEU A 14 -4.89 -19.42 22.63
N LEU A 15 -3.88 -18.63 22.28
CA LEU A 15 -2.48 -19.04 22.31
C LEU A 15 -1.82 -18.80 23.68
N GLN A 16 -2.58 -18.31 24.67
CA GLN A 16 -2.05 -17.91 25.99
C GLN A 16 -0.88 -16.92 25.85
N GLY A 17 -1.00 -16.01 24.88
CA GLY A 17 -0.05 -14.95 24.63
C GLY A 17 -0.15 -13.83 25.68
N ASP A 18 0.72 -12.84 25.51
CA ASP A 18 0.73 -11.65 26.36
C ASP A 18 -0.46 -10.73 26.03
N MET A 19 -1.47 -10.75 26.90
CA MET A 19 -2.68 -9.95 26.73
C MET A 19 -2.41 -8.45 26.95
N ASP A 20 -1.48 -8.08 27.82
CA ASP A 20 -1.14 -6.68 28.06
C ASP A 20 -0.47 -6.08 26.81
N LEU A 21 0.45 -6.84 26.20
CA LEU A 21 1.05 -6.49 24.92
C LEU A 21 0.01 -6.40 23.80
N THR A 22 -0.93 -7.35 23.76
CA THR A 22 -2.03 -7.36 22.79
C THR A 22 -2.89 -6.10 22.90
N TYR A 23 -3.26 -5.68 24.11
CA TYR A 23 -4.02 -4.44 24.32
C TYR A 23 -3.20 -3.19 23.99
N LYS A 24 -1.89 -3.18 24.32
CA LYS A 24 -1.00 -2.08 23.94
C LYS A 24 -0.92 -1.93 22.42
N TYR A 25 -0.81 -3.03 21.68
CA TYR A 25 -0.86 -3.02 20.22
C TYR A 25 -2.16 -2.42 19.70
N LEU A 26 -3.31 -2.86 20.24
CA LEU A 26 -4.61 -2.33 19.81
C LEU A 26 -4.81 -0.85 20.11
N GLN A 27 -4.29 -0.35 21.23
CA GLN A 27 -4.33 1.08 21.54
C GLN A 27 -3.51 1.91 20.55
N TRP A 28 -2.31 1.44 20.21
CA TRP A 28 -1.46 2.07 19.20
C TRP A 28 -2.12 2.03 17.81
N HIS A 29 -2.59 0.86 17.40
CA HIS A 29 -3.34 0.64 16.16
C HIS A 29 -4.55 1.59 16.04
N ASP A 30 -5.42 1.61 17.04
CA ASP A 30 -6.66 2.41 17.01
C ASP A 30 -6.34 3.92 16.98
N LYS A 31 -5.24 4.35 17.61
CA LYS A 31 -4.75 5.73 17.52
C LYS A 31 -4.33 6.08 16.08
N ILE A 32 -3.58 5.20 15.40
CA ILE A 32 -3.16 5.45 14.01
C ILE A 32 -4.38 5.51 13.09
N VAL A 33 -5.23 4.47 13.11
CA VAL A 33 -6.43 4.41 12.25
C VAL A 33 -7.30 5.64 12.45
N SER A 34 -7.60 5.99 13.71
CA SER A 34 -8.42 7.16 14.01
C SER A 34 -7.79 8.46 13.51
N THR A 35 -6.47 8.61 13.66
CA THR A 35 -5.75 9.81 13.19
C THR A 35 -5.81 9.94 11.67
N VAL A 36 -5.52 8.85 10.96
CA VAL A 36 -5.52 8.82 9.50
C VAL A 36 -6.93 8.99 8.94
N GLU A 37 -7.92 8.23 9.40
CA GLU A 37 -9.31 8.34 8.93
C GLU A 37 -9.88 9.74 9.16
N THR A 38 -9.62 10.35 10.33
CA THR A 38 -10.08 11.72 10.64
C THR A 38 -9.45 12.76 9.71
N ALA A 39 -8.22 12.53 9.27
CA ALA A 39 -7.54 13.40 8.33
C ALA A 39 -8.05 13.19 6.90
N ALA A 40 -8.15 11.93 6.46
CA ALA A 40 -8.66 11.53 5.16
C ALA A 40 -10.12 11.97 4.94
N SER A 41 -10.97 11.97 5.98
CA SER A 41 -12.37 12.39 5.88
C SER A 41 -12.55 13.87 5.51
N LYS A 42 -11.48 14.67 5.54
CA LYS A 42 -11.49 16.09 5.14
C LYS A 42 -11.21 16.29 3.66
N LEU A 43 -10.76 15.24 2.96
CA LEU A 43 -10.46 15.28 1.53
C LEU A 43 -11.75 15.08 0.73
N THR A 44 -11.93 15.86 -0.32
CA THR A 44 -12.88 15.54 -1.37
C THR A 44 -12.31 14.45 -2.29
N GLU A 45 -13.15 13.76 -3.06
CA GLU A 45 -12.69 12.74 -4.02
C GLU A 45 -11.55 13.23 -4.94
N SER A 46 -11.65 14.44 -5.49
CA SER A 46 -10.60 15.01 -6.35
C SER A 46 -9.31 15.42 -5.61
N GLN A 47 -9.33 15.44 -4.28
CA GLN A 47 -8.14 15.69 -3.45
C GLN A 47 -7.47 14.39 -3.01
N LYS A 48 -8.15 13.24 -3.10
CA LYS A 48 -7.58 11.94 -2.78
C LYS A 48 -6.51 11.56 -3.82
N GLY A 49 -5.45 10.90 -3.37
CA GLY A 49 -4.38 10.40 -4.25
C GLY A 49 -4.88 9.20 -5.06
N ALA A 50 -4.88 9.29 -6.40
CA ALA A 50 -5.34 8.19 -7.24
C ALA A 50 -4.32 7.04 -7.22
N LEU A 51 -4.78 5.84 -6.86
CA LEU A 51 -3.91 4.71 -6.55
C LEU A 51 -4.27 3.49 -7.38
N VAL A 52 -3.23 2.86 -7.96
CA VAL A 52 -3.28 1.54 -8.61
C VAL A 52 -2.23 0.64 -7.98
N MET A 53 -2.54 -0.65 -7.89
CA MET A 53 -1.59 -1.67 -7.45
C MET A 53 -1.43 -2.75 -8.52
N SER A 54 -0.20 -2.98 -8.97
CA SER A 54 0.22 -4.17 -9.70
C SER A 54 0.64 -5.27 -8.72
N ARG A 55 0.51 -6.53 -9.16
CA ARG A 55 1.01 -7.71 -8.43
C ARG A 55 2.30 -8.27 -9.04
N GLN A 56 2.60 -7.85 -10.25
CA GLN A 56 3.63 -8.46 -11.10
C GLN A 56 4.22 -7.38 -11.99
N SER A 57 5.53 -7.29 -11.95
CA SER A 57 6.38 -6.46 -12.77
C SER A 57 6.48 -6.99 -14.19
N PRO A 58 6.64 -6.11 -15.18
CA PRO A 58 6.99 -6.48 -16.53
C PRO A 58 8.30 -7.25 -16.60
N PHE A 59 9.25 -6.98 -15.70
CA PHE A 59 10.53 -7.67 -15.67
C PHE A 59 10.40 -9.20 -15.51
N TYR A 60 9.46 -9.65 -14.67
CA TYR A 60 9.25 -11.07 -14.36
C TYR A 60 8.16 -11.72 -15.22
N THR A 61 7.57 -10.99 -16.16
CA THR A 61 6.40 -11.43 -16.93
C THR A 61 6.69 -11.51 -18.43
N THR A 62 6.62 -12.71 -19.01
CA THR A 62 6.90 -12.92 -20.45
C THR A 62 5.64 -13.00 -21.32
N THR A 63 4.45 -12.90 -20.72
CA THR A 63 3.17 -13.11 -21.41
C THR A 63 2.62 -11.84 -22.06
N GLY A 64 3.18 -10.65 -21.75
CA GLY A 64 2.62 -9.36 -22.14
C GLY A 64 1.27 -9.07 -21.48
N GLN A 65 0.98 -9.72 -20.35
CA GLN A 65 -0.25 -9.55 -19.57
C GLN A 65 0.12 -9.32 -18.11
N TYR A 66 -0.28 -8.18 -17.55
CA TYR A 66 0.09 -7.76 -16.20
C TYR A 66 -1.11 -7.72 -15.29
N SER A 67 -0.90 -8.09 -14.03
CA SER A 67 -1.99 -8.27 -13.06
C SER A 67 -2.17 -7.01 -12.23
N LEU A 68 -3.29 -6.30 -12.41
CA LEU A 68 -3.72 -5.23 -11.51
C LEU A 68 -4.76 -5.72 -10.50
N THR A 69 -4.73 -5.16 -9.29
CA THR A 69 -5.83 -5.34 -8.34
C THR A 69 -7.10 -4.70 -8.90
N GLY A 70 -8.25 -5.34 -8.70
CA GLY A 70 -9.54 -4.76 -9.08
C GLY A 70 -10.49 -4.54 -7.92
N LYS A 71 -11.75 -4.26 -8.25
CA LYS A 71 -12.77 -3.78 -7.32
C LYS A 71 -12.88 -4.63 -6.05
N GLY A 72 -12.85 -3.99 -4.89
CA GLY A 72 -12.99 -4.64 -3.59
C GLY A 72 -11.83 -5.57 -3.22
N ASN A 73 -10.66 -5.42 -3.86
CA ASN A 73 -9.48 -6.20 -3.50
C ASN A 73 -9.08 -5.92 -2.05
N THR A 74 -8.89 -6.99 -1.27
CA THR A 74 -8.62 -6.88 0.17
C THR A 74 -7.30 -6.19 0.51
N ASN A 75 -6.32 -6.16 -0.40
CA ASN A 75 -5.06 -5.43 -0.21
C ASN A 75 -5.22 -3.91 -0.34
N MET A 76 -6.37 -3.41 -0.81
CA MET A 76 -6.58 -1.98 -1.09
C MET A 76 -7.68 -1.37 -0.21
N ILE A 77 -8.33 -2.15 0.64
CA ILE A 77 -9.50 -1.69 1.41
C ILE A 77 -9.15 -0.53 2.35
N HIS A 78 -7.99 -0.58 3.00
CA HIS A 78 -7.50 0.47 3.91
C HIS A 78 -6.94 1.68 3.18
N ALA A 79 -6.69 1.61 1.87
CA ALA A 79 -6.23 2.77 1.11
C ALA A 79 -7.30 3.88 1.07
N ASP A 80 -8.59 3.53 0.92
CA ASP A 80 -9.68 4.52 0.99
C ASP A 80 -9.76 5.19 2.38
N TRP A 81 -9.47 4.44 3.45
CA TRP A 81 -9.38 4.98 4.81
C TRP A 81 -8.22 5.96 5.00
N ALA A 82 -7.21 5.88 4.13
CA ALA A 82 -6.02 6.73 4.10
C ALA A 82 -6.05 7.81 3.02
N GLY A 83 -7.25 8.18 2.54
CA GLY A 83 -7.38 9.29 1.61
C GLY A 83 -6.91 8.96 0.19
N CYS A 84 -6.89 7.69 -0.18
CA CYS A 84 -6.61 7.26 -1.55
C CYS A 84 -7.90 7.11 -2.35
N TYR A 85 -7.85 7.51 -3.62
CA TYR A 85 -8.85 7.18 -4.62
C TYR A 85 -8.42 5.87 -5.29
N VAL A 86 -9.00 4.75 -4.87
CA VAL A 86 -8.63 3.43 -5.39
C VAL A 86 -9.25 3.27 -6.78
N ILE A 87 -8.44 3.45 -7.84
CA ILE A 87 -8.92 3.46 -9.24
C ILE A 87 -9.75 2.22 -9.57
N ALA A 88 -9.35 1.07 -9.04
CA ALA A 88 -10.03 -0.21 -9.20
C ALA A 88 -11.51 -0.21 -8.79
N ASP A 89 -11.93 0.61 -7.82
CA ASP A 89 -13.32 0.66 -7.37
C ASP A 89 -14.23 1.48 -8.31
N HIS A 90 -13.63 2.28 -9.19
CA HIS A 90 -14.29 3.17 -10.13
C HIS A 90 -14.14 2.73 -11.60
N GLU A 91 -13.37 1.68 -11.86
CA GLU A 91 -12.98 1.26 -13.21
C GLU A 91 -13.67 -0.06 -13.64
N PRO A 92 -14.61 -0.03 -14.59
CA PRO A 92 -15.28 -1.24 -15.10
C PRO A 92 -14.35 -2.29 -15.71
N LEU A 93 -13.16 -1.88 -16.18
CA LEU A 93 -12.14 -2.78 -16.72
C LEU A 93 -11.42 -3.61 -15.65
N LEU A 94 -11.68 -3.35 -14.36
CA LEU A 94 -11.11 -4.06 -13.22
C LEU A 94 -12.16 -4.83 -12.37
N PRO A 95 -12.99 -5.72 -12.96
CA PRO A 95 -14.15 -6.30 -12.29
C PRO A 95 -13.83 -7.42 -11.29
N LYS A 96 -12.62 -8.01 -11.34
CA LYS A 96 -12.20 -9.11 -10.47
C LYS A 96 -11.20 -8.61 -9.43
N ASN A 97 -10.97 -9.39 -8.37
CA ASN A 97 -9.89 -9.11 -7.41
C ASN A 97 -8.53 -8.91 -8.10
N TYR A 98 -8.22 -9.69 -9.13
CA TYR A 98 -7.02 -9.56 -9.95
C TYR A 98 -7.38 -9.67 -11.43
N ASN A 99 -6.86 -8.76 -12.25
CA ASN A 99 -7.16 -8.65 -13.66
C ASN A 99 -5.86 -8.68 -14.46
N SER A 100 -5.66 -9.74 -15.24
CA SER A 100 -4.55 -9.84 -16.19
C SER A 100 -4.92 -9.07 -17.45
N LEU A 101 -4.15 -8.01 -17.75
CA LEU A 101 -4.46 -7.04 -18.79
C LEU A 101 -3.22 -6.77 -19.66
N PRO A 102 -3.38 -6.50 -20.97
CA PRO A 102 -2.31 -5.96 -21.79
C PRO A 102 -2.04 -4.48 -21.44
N VAL A 103 -0.89 -3.94 -21.86
CA VAL A 103 -0.47 -2.54 -21.60
C VAL A 103 -1.52 -1.55 -22.09
N GLU A 104 -2.09 -1.76 -23.27
CA GLU A 104 -3.03 -0.82 -23.88
C GLU A 104 -4.29 -0.63 -23.02
N THR A 105 -4.74 -1.70 -22.36
CA THR A 105 -5.86 -1.61 -21.41
C THR A 105 -5.44 -0.89 -20.14
N ILE A 106 -4.23 -1.08 -19.65
CA ILE A 106 -3.70 -0.35 -18.48
C ILE A 106 -3.61 1.14 -18.78
N LEU A 107 -3.07 1.53 -19.93
CA LEU A 107 -3.00 2.92 -20.38
C LEU A 107 -4.40 3.55 -20.49
N THR A 108 -5.39 2.78 -20.94
CA THR A 108 -6.80 3.22 -20.96
C THR A 108 -7.32 3.51 -19.56
N ILE A 109 -7.04 2.63 -18.58
CA ILE A 109 -7.43 2.80 -17.18
C ILE A 109 -6.79 4.06 -16.59
N LEU A 110 -5.48 4.28 -16.82
CA LEU A 110 -4.76 5.46 -16.36
C LEU A 110 -5.32 6.75 -16.98
N LYS A 111 -5.66 6.70 -18.27
CA LYS A 111 -6.32 7.81 -18.95
C LYS A 111 -7.70 8.11 -18.34
N ASN A 112 -8.49 7.10 -18.00
CA ASN A 112 -9.79 7.31 -17.37
C ASN A 112 -9.65 8.02 -16.01
N ALA A 113 -8.63 7.68 -15.21
CA ALA A 113 -8.33 8.36 -13.96
C ALA A 113 -7.94 9.84 -14.19
N TYR A 114 -7.13 10.10 -15.22
CA TYR A 114 -6.78 11.46 -15.62
C TYR A 114 -8.01 12.28 -16.05
N ASP A 115 -8.87 11.69 -16.90
CA ASP A 115 -10.10 12.34 -17.36
C ASP A 115 -11.09 12.59 -16.20
N ALA A 116 -11.01 11.81 -15.13
CA ALA A 116 -11.77 12.01 -13.89
C ALA A 116 -11.19 13.12 -12.97
N GLY A 117 -10.05 13.70 -13.34
CA GLY A 117 -9.44 14.84 -12.64
C GLY A 117 -8.20 14.51 -11.82
N HIS A 118 -7.67 13.29 -11.91
CA HIS A 118 -6.45 12.89 -11.20
C HIS A 118 -5.22 13.04 -12.11
N SER A 119 -4.51 14.17 -11.98
CA SER A 119 -3.32 14.46 -12.79
C SER A 119 -2.13 13.57 -12.46
N THR A 120 -2.05 13.06 -11.23
CA THR A 120 -1.00 12.17 -10.75
C THR A 120 -1.63 10.86 -10.32
N VAL A 121 -1.05 9.74 -10.75
CA VAL A 121 -1.44 8.39 -10.32
C VAL A 121 -0.27 7.74 -9.59
N TYR A 122 -0.53 7.34 -8.35
CA TYR A 122 0.38 6.57 -7.53
C TYR A 122 0.28 5.10 -7.94
N TRP A 123 1.43 4.53 -8.32
CA TRP A 123 1.55 3.15 -8.77
C TRP A 123 2.31 2.34 -7.74
N ILE A 124 1.60 1.45 -7.05
CA ILE A 124 2.22 0.47 -6.17
C ILE A 124 2.60 -0.75 -7.01
N ASP A 125 3.86 -1.14 -6.96
CA ASP A 125 4.19 -2.53 -7.25
C ASP A 125 4.22 -3.35 -5.96
N ASN A 126 3.26 -4.27 -5.85
CA ASN A 126 3.19 -5.24 -4.77
C ASN A 126 4.09 -6.44 -5.08
N GLU A 127 5.37 -6.15 -5.32
CA GLU A 127 6.43 -7.12 -5.49
C GLU A 127 7.29 -7.24 -4.24
N HIS A 128 7.95 -8.38 -4.15
CA HIS A 128 8.34 -9.00 -2.90
C HIS A 128 9.79 -8.66 -2.51
N ASP A 129 10.08 -7.48 -1.98
CA ASP A 129 11.44 -7.19 -1.45
C ASP A 129 11.53 -7.07 0.08
N GLY A 130 10.42 -7.30 0.79
CA GLY A 130 10.44 -7.41 2.27
C GLY A 130 11.23 -8.64 2.75
N LEU A 131 10.91 -9.19 3.93
CA LEU A 131 11.65 -10.34 4.52
C LEU A 131 11.86 -11.57 3.61
N ARG A 132 11.08 -11.70 2.53
CA ARG A 132 11.18 -12.80 1.56
C ARG A 132 12.14 -12.52 0.40
N GLY A 133 12.52 -11.27 0.14
CA GLY A 133 13.51 -10.86 -0.89
C GLY A 133 13.36 -11.57 -2.24
N GLN A 134 12.12 -11.75 -2.71
CA GLN A 134 11.83 -12.50 -3.93
C GLN A 134 12.02 -11.67 -5.20
N TYR A 135 11.80 -10.35 -5.15
CA TYR A 135 11.84 -9.44 -6.30
C TYR A 135 12.50 -8.11 -5.91
N ASP A 136 13.23 -7.52 -6.85
CA ASP A 136 14.01 -6.29 -6.67
C ASP A 136 13.14 -5.07 -7.00
N LEU A 137 12.79 -4.25 -5.99
CA LEU A 137 11.85 -3.13 -6.17
C LEU A 137 12.34 -2.11 -7.20
N ASP A 138 13.64 -1.79 -7.20
CA ASP A 138 14.23 -0.81 -8.11
C ASP A 138 14.11 -1.27 -9.56
N LYS A 139 14.43 -2.54 -9.84
CA LYS A 139 14.25 -3.12 -11.19
C LYS A 139 12.79 -3.09 -11.62
N THR A 140 11.90 -3.41 -10.70
CA THR A 140 10.47 -3.49 -10.99
C THR A 140 9.88 -2.15 -11.35
N VAL A 141 10.17 -1.11 -10.56
CA VAL A 141 9.75 0.26 -10.86
C VAL A 141 10.32 0.73 -12.19
N ALA A 142 11.63 0.56 -12.41
CA ALA A 142 12.27 0.96 -13.67
C ALA A 142 11.62 0.29 -14.91
N THR A 143 11.23 -0.97 -14.82
CA THR A 143 10.52 -1.63 -15.94
C THR A 143 9.08 -1.16 -16.12
N TRP A 144 8.41 -0.70 -15.06
CA TRP A 144 7.10 -0.08 -15.19
C TRP A 144 7.17 1.30 -15.82
N GLU A 145 8.18 2.11 -15.47
CA GLU A 145 8.44 3.41 -16.11
C GLU A 145 8.61 3.25 -17.63
N GLU A 146 9.42 2.26 -18.05
CA GLU A 146 9.60 1.96 -19.48
C GLU A 146 8.29 1.49 -20.13
N THR A 147 7.53 0.63 -19.44
CA THR A 147 6.29 0.05 -19.98
C THR A 147 5.16 1.07 -20.08
N LEU A 148 5.12 2.05 -19.18
CA LEU A 148 4.06 3.05 -19.05
C LEU A 148 4.50 4.44 -19.51
N THR A 149 5.53 4.54 -20.34
CA THR A 149 6.01 5.83 -20.89
C THR A 149 4.95 6.63 -21.65
N GLU A 150 3.88 5.98 -22.12
CA GLU A 150 2.74 6.63 -22.80
C GLU A 150 1.58 6.97 -21.86
N ALA A 151 1.73 6.77 -20.54
CA ALA A 151 0.73 7.15 -19.57
C ALA A 151 0.46 8.67 -19.63
N VAL A 152 -0.82 9.03 -19.63
CA VAL A 152 -1.25 10.44 -19.63
C VAL A 152 -1.09 11.11 -18.26
N PRO A 153 -1.50 10.51 -17.13
CA PRO A 153 -1.20 11.09 -15.83
C PRO A 153 0.30 11.01 -15.52
N GLU A 154 0.78 11.93 -14.69
CA GLU A 154 2.10 11.81 -14.06
C GLU A 154 2.12 10.57 -13.17
N MET A 155 3.11 9.72 -13.34
CA MET A 155 3.21 8.47 -12.60
C MET A 155 4.13 8.67 -11.39
N HIS A 156 3.65 8.31 -10.20
CA HIS A 156 4.43 8.34 -8.96
C HIS A 156 4.57 6.91 -8.43
N TYR A 157 5.77 6.36 -8.46
CA TYR A 157 5.99 4.95 -8.16
C TYR A 157 6.27 4.71 -6.68
N LEU A 158 5.63 3.69 -6.13
CA LEU A 158 5.75 3.28 -4.74
C LEU A 158 6.15 1.80 -4.66
N GLY A 159 7.17 1.53 -3.86
CA GLY A 159 7.55 0.17 -3.48
C GLY A 159 6.82 -0.24 -2.21
N MET A 160 6.15 -1.39 -2.24
CA MET A 160 5.45 -1.91 -1.07
C MET A 160 5.58 -3.43 -0.98
N ALA A 161 6.19 -3.92 0.09
CA ALA A 161 6.33 -5.35 0.31
C ALA A 161 4.98 -6.01 0.59
N ARG A 162 4.67 -7.17 -0.01
CA ARG A 162 3.38 -7.88 0.10
C ARG A 162 2.82 -8.17 1.51
N GLU A 163 3.64 -8.08 2.56
CA GLU A 163 3.10 -8.16 3.92
C GLU A 163 2.21 -6.95 4.23
N ALA A 164 2.39 -5.84 3.51
CA ALA A 164 1.46 -4.75 3.43
C ALA A 164 0.21 -5.14 2.59
N GLY A 165 -0.96 -5.12 3.23
CA GLY A 165 -2.26 -5.26 2.59
C GLY A 165 -3.29 -5.96 3.49
N ASN A 166 -2.92 -7.13 4.01
CA ASN A 166 -3.78 -7.99 4.85
C ASN A 166 -3.01 -8.49 6.08
N SER A 167 -2.12 -7.68 6.61
CA SER A 167 -1.37 -7.98 7.83
C SER A 167 -1.64 -6.94 8.92
N PRO A 168 -1.22 -7.22 10.17
CA PRO A 168 -1.21 -6.23 11.24
C PRO A 168 -0.45 -4.92 10.91
N LEU A 169 0.32 -4.86 9.82
CA LEU A 169 1.08 -3.68 9.41
C LEU A 169 0.32 -2.71 8.50
N TYR A 170 -0.94 -2.98 8.12
CA TYR A 170 -1.64 -2.08 7.19
C TYR A 170 -1.83 -0.66 7.71
N VAL A 171 -1.83 -0.48 9.04
CA VAL A 171 -1.86 0.85 9.63
C VAL A 171 -0.63 1.68 9.30
N LEU A 172 0.53 1.05 9.08
CA LEU A 172 1.73 1.74 8.60
C LEU A 172 1.63 2.10 7.13
N GLU A 173 0.99 1.25 6.31
CA GLU A 173 0.68 1.61 4.91
C GLU A 173 -0.20 2.86 4.84
N MET A 174 -1.20 2.95 5.73
CA MET A 174 -2.07 4.11 5.81
C MET A 174 -1.28 5.39 6.14
N VAL A 175 -0.31 5.32 7.05
CA VAL A 175 0.56 6.45 7.38
C VAL A 175 1.47 6.79 6.19
N PHE A 176 2.06 5.78 5.54
CA PHE A 176 2.88 5.97 4.35
C PHE A 176 2.11 6.67 3.21
N TYR A 177 0.90 6.22 2.90
CA TYR A 177 0.04 6.89 1.90
C TYR A 177 -0.22 8.35 2.27
N MET A 178 -0.49 8.65 3.55
CA MET A 178 -0.72 10.01 3.99
C MET A 178 0.55 10.87 3.92
N ASN A 179 1.71 10.33 4.26
CA ASN A 179 2.98 11.06 4.19
C ASN A 179 3.38 11.40 2.75
N VAL A 180 3.19 10.45 1.82
CA VAL A 180 3.57 10.62 0.41
C VAL A 180 2.52 11.40 -0.37
N MET A 181 1.24 11.01 -0.28
CA MET A 181 0.18 11.57 -1.13
C MET A 181 -0.42 12.86 -0.57
N HIS A 182 -0.34 13.06 0.75
CA HIS A 182 -0.98 14.17 1.46
C HIS A 182 -0.03 14.84 2.47
N PRO A 183 1.17 15.28 2.04
CA PRO A 183 2.21 15.75 2.95
C PRO A 183 1.71 16.88 3.85
N GLY A 184 1.91 16.70 5.17
CA GLY A 184 1.50 17.66 6.20
C GLY A 184 0.05 17.56 6.67
N LEU A 185 -0.75 16.63 6.13
CA LEU A 185 -2.15 16.43 6.57
C LEU A 185 -2.26 15.71 7.92
N ILE A 186 -1.26 14.91 8.26
CA ILE A 186 -1.06 14.30 9.59
C ILE A 186 0.36 14.61 10.10
N SER A 187 0.55 14.47 11.41
CA SER A 187 1.86 14.62 12.07
C SER A 187 2.59 13.31 12.32
N LEU A 188 1.97 12.17 11.98
CA LEU A 188 2.61 10.87 12.09
C LEU A 188 3.63 10.74 10.97
N ASP A 189 4.76 10.13 11.27
CA ASP A 189 5.79 9.78 10.30
C ASP A 189 5.86 8.25 10.20
N PHE A 190 5.86 7.72 8.98
CA PHE A 190 5.79 6.27 8.79
C PHE A 190 7.06 5.54 9.24
N GLU A 191 8.23 6.19 9.20
CA GLU A 191 9.48 5.61 9.68
C GLU A 191 9.45 5.52 11.20
N ASP A 192 9.07 6.62 11.88
CA ASP A 192 8.94 6.67 13.34
C ASP A 192 7.93 5.62 13.85
N GLU A 193 6.79 5.45 13.17
CA GLU A 193 5.77 4.48 13.56
C GLU A 193 6.19 3.03 13.24
N PHE A 194 6.98 2.81 12.18
CA PHE A 194 7.58 1.51 11.90
C PHE A 194 8.60 1.12 12.97
N ASP A 195 9.50 2.03 13.34
CA ASP A 195 10.47 1.83 14.41
C ASP A 195 9.77 1.56 15.76
N TYR A 196 8.75 2.36 16.09
CA TYR A 196 7.94 2.11 17.28
C TYR A 196 7.32 0.73 17.26
N TRP A 197 6.77 0.29 16.11
CA TRP A 197 6.19 -1.05 15.98
C TRP A 197 7.23 -2.16 16.19
N VAL A 198 8.41 -2.03 15.58
CA VAL A 198 9.51 -2.99 15.73
C VAL A 198 9.92 -3.11 17.19
N GLU A 199 10.19 -1.98 17.85
CA GLU A 199 10.67 -1.94 19.24
C GLU A 199 9.64 -2.48 20.24
N ASN A 200 8.35 -2.29 19.98
CA ASN A 200 7.32 -2.55 20.97
C ASN A 200 6.55 -3.85 20.74
N PHE A 201 6.48 -4.38 19.51
CA PHE A 201 5.59 -5.49 19.19
C PHE A 201 6.26 -6.68 18.51
N THR A 202 7.51 -6.57 18.08
CA THR A 202 8.23 -7.69 17.45
C THR A 202 9.05 -8.49 18.47
N LEU A 203 8.95 -9.82 18.41
CA LEU A 203 9.71 -10.73 19.29
C LEU A 203 11.14 -10.98 18.80
N GLU A 204 11.37 -10.80 17.50
CA GLU A 204 12.67 -11.03 16.87
C GLU A 204 13.28 -9.69 16.43
N THR A 205 13.32 -8.71 17.33
CA THR A 205 13.89 -7.38 17.06
C THR A 205 15.23 -7.47 16.35
N SER A 206 16.11 -8.41 16.73
CA SER A 206 17.41 -8.61 16.06
C SER A 206 17.35 -8.96 14.57
N LYS A 207 16.23 -9.50 14.07
CA LYS A 207 16.02 -9.72 12.63
C LYS A 207 15.59 -8.45 11.91
N TYR A 208 14.99 -7.51 12.63
CA TYR A 208 14.55 -6.20 12.13
C TYR A 208 15.60 -5.10 12.34
N THR A 209 16.36 -5.11 13.44
CA THR A 209 17.23 -3.99 13.84
C THR A 209 18.67 -4.10 13.36
N ALA A 210 19.14 -5.29 12.96
CA ALA A 210 20.55 -5.47 12.63
C ALA A 210 20.91 -5.17 11.16
N ASN A 211 19.96 -5.25 10.21
CA ASN A 211 20.23 -5.13 8.77
C ASN A 211 19.00 -4.74 7.92
N MET A 212 17.92 -4.20 8.50
CA MET A 212 16.70 -3.93 7.74
C MET A 212 16.64 -2.47 7.34
N ASP A 213 16.59 -2.23 6.03
CA ASP A 213 16.27 -0.93 5.45
C ASP A 213 14.74 -0.82 5.31
N ILE A 214 14.14 0.28 5.76
CA ILE A 214 12.70 0.51 5.63
C ILE A 214 12.28 0.59 4.16
N ASP A 215 13.20 0.99 3.28
CA ASP A 215 13.03 0.98 1.83
C ASP A 215 12.74 -0.42 1.26
N ASN A 216 13.03 -1.49 2.01
CA ASN A 216 12.62 -2.85 1.62
C ASN A 216 11.13 -3.12 1.84
N PHE A 217 10.43 -2.26 2.61
CA PHE A 217 9.02 -2.39 2.98
C PHE A 217 8.17 -1.30 2.35
N PHE A 218 8.63 -0.06 2.47
CA PHE A 218 7.95 1.16 2.02
C PHE A 218 8.98 2.04 1.36
N LYS A 219 8.82 2.28 0.05
CA LYS A 219 9.76 3.12 -0.70
C LYS A 219 9.01 4.08 -1.59
N ASP A 220 9.38 5.34 -1.49
CA ASP A 220 8.92 6.38 -2.40
C ASP A 220 9.98 6.59 -3.49
N PHE A 221 9.67 6.23 -4.73
CA PHE A 221 10.57 6.44 -5.88
C PHE A 221 10.40 7.83 -6.51
N GLY A 222 9.38 8.58 -6.12
CA GLY A 222 9.04 9.86 -6.72
C GLY A 222 8.30 9.74 -8.05
N THR A 223 8.28 10.85 -8.78
CA THR A 223 7.62 11.01 -10.07
C THR A 223 8.56 10.69 -11.24
N ALA A 224 8.08 9.95 -12.23
CA ALA A 224 8.79 9.68 -13.49
C ALA A 224 8.22 10.49 -14.67
#